data_AF-A0A1Q7NHX2-F1
#
_entry.id   AF-A0A1Q7NHX2-F1
#
_cell.length_a   1.000
_cell.length_b   1.000
_cell.length_c   1.000
_cell.angle_alpha   90.00
_cell.angle_beta   90.00
_cell.angle_gamma   90.00
#
_symmetry.space_group_name_H-M   'P 1'
#
loop_
_entity.id
_entity.type
_entity.pdbx_description
1 polymer ?
#
loop_
_entity_poly.entity_id
_entity_poly.type
_entity_poly.pdbx_seq_one_letter_code
_entity_poly.pdbx_strand_id
1 'polypeptide(L)'
;MVLWAWERPEDLSTFDPQRFAVAFLAQTLILKGDDVVLTPRHQPLKVRPEAKLIAVTRIESQKTTGERPALIDLQRQKLVMLIMRTLELKNVSALQIDFDAASSERLFYRSLLQELRQKLPDKVPLSMTALASFCVGDRWLQDLPVDEAVPMIFRMGADDQAIKRFLSNREDFREPLCQRSYGIALDEPFETKFDTSRRLYIFNDRSWITSDVATLAERVPR
;
A
#
# COMPACT_ATOMS: atom_id res chain seq x y z
N MET A 1 -13.53 5.32 1.98
CA MET A 1 -12.86 4.04 1.64
C MET A 1 -11.85 4.29 0.52
N VAL A 2 -10.90 3.39 0.32
CA VAL A 2 -9.91 3.46 -0.76
C VAL A 2 -9.99 2.19 -1.58
N LEU A 3 -10.24 2.32 -2.88
CA LEU A 3 -10.24 1.19 -3.82
C LEU A 3 -8.83 1.00 -4.36
N TRP A 4 -8.30 -0.20 -4.25
CA TRP A 4 -6.95 -0.53 -4.70
C TRP A 4 -7.00 -1.11 -6.13
N ALA A 5 -6.19 -0.55 -7.05
CA ALA A 5 -6.19 -0.84 -8.48
C ALA A 5 -4.82 -1.38 -8.95
N TRP A 6 -4.77 -2.67 -9.31
CA TRP A 6 -3.54 -3.37 -9.74
C TRP A 6 -3.17 -3.09 -11.19
N GLU A 7 -2.08 -3.72 -11.64
CA GLU A 7 -1.62 -3.77 -13.04
C GLU A 7 -2.64 -4.54 -13.91
N ARG A 8 -3.81 -3.94 -14.10
CA ARG A 8 -4.90 -4.41 -14.97
C ARG A 8 -5.78 -3.23 -15.42
N PRO A 9 -6.54 -3.35 -16.52
CA PRO A 9 -7.50 -2.33 -16.92
C PRO A 9 -8.54 -2.10 -15.82
N GLU A 10 -8.76 -0.84 -15.45
CA GLU A 10 -9.77 -0.47 -14.45
C GLU A 10 -10.61 0.72 -14.96
N ASP A 11 -11.94 0.56 -14.93
CA ASP A 11 -12.89 1.66 -15.09
C ASP A 11 -13.63 1.92 -13.79
N LEU A 12 -13.12 2.90 -13.04
CA LEU A 12 -13.67 3.37 -11.78
C LEU A 12 -14.50 4.65 -11.95
N SER A 13 -14.84 5.05 -13.19
CA SER A 13 -15.60 6.29 -13.44
C SER A 13 -17.05 6.24 -12.94
N THR A 14 -17.57 5.04 -12.68
CA THR A 14 -18.90 4.83 -12.10
C THR A 14 -18.95 5.02 -10.58
N PHE A 15 -17.80 5.04 -9.90
CA PHE A 15 -17.72 5.16 -8.44
C PHE A 15 -17.79 6.63 -8.00
N ASP A 16 -18.38 6.87 -6.83
CA ASP A 16 -18.54 8.21 -6.26
C ASP A 16 -17.21 8.73 -5.64
N PRO A 17 -16.60 9.79 -6.20
CA PRO A 17 -15.30 10.30 -5.75
C PRO A 17 -15.37 10.99 -4.37
N GLN A 18 -16.57 11.27 -3.85
CA GLN A 18 -16.75 11.76 -2.47
C GLN A 18 -16.71 10.63 -1.45
N ARG A 19 -17.01 9.39 -1.87
CA ARG A 19 -17.04 8.20 -1.00
C ARG A 19 -15.76 7.38 -1.11
N PHE A 20 -15.13 7.39 -2.28
CA PHE A 20 -13.98 6.56 -2.61
C PHE A 20 -12.80 7.40 -3.11
N ALA A 21 -11.63 7.17 -2.52
CA ALA A 21 -10.36 7.46 -3.16
C ALA A 21 -9.86 6.21 -3.90
N VAL A 22 -8.87 6.37 -4.78
CA VAL A 22 -8.28 5.25 -5.53
C VAL A 22 -6.77 5.20 -5.25
N ALA A 23 -6.30 4.09 -4.70
CA ALA A 23 -4.88 3.75 -4.68
C ALA A 23 -4.59 2.91 -5.92
N PHE A 24 -3.66 3.34 -6.77
CA PHE A 24 -3.37 2.62 -8.01
C PHE A 24 -1.88 2.36 -8.12
N LEU A 25 -1.53 1.18 -8.66
CA LEU A 25 -0.14 0.90 -9.02
C LEU A 25 0.28 1.86 -10.12
N ALA A 26 1.13 2.83 -9.79
CA ALA A 26 1.68 3.81 -10.71
C ALA A 26 2.96 3.28 -11.39
N GLN A 27 3.75 2.51 -10.64
CA GLN A 27 4.99 1.91 -11.09
C GLN A 27 5.45 0.76 -10.18
N THR A 28 6.27 -0.12 -10.73
CA THR A 28 7.10 -1.07 -10.01
C THR A 28 8.57 -0.69 -10.18
N LEU A 29 9.30 -0.61 -9.06
CA LEU A 29 10.74 -0.32 -9.02
C LEU A 29 11.47 -1.55 -8.49
N ILE A 30 12.28 -2.19 -9.33
CA ILE A 30 12.99 -3.41 -8.99
C ILE A 30 14.43 -3.08 -8.61
N LEU A 31 14.81 -3.34 -7.36
CA LEU A 31 16.18 -3.27 -6.89
C LEU A 31 16.97 -4.48 -7.42
N LYS A 32 17.99 -4.21 -8.22
CA LYS A 32 18.74 -5.24 -8.95
C LYS A 32 20.22 -4.86 -9.02
N GLY A 33 21.08 -5.66 -8.38
CA GLY A 33 22.49 -5.30 -8.23
C GLY A 33 22.63 -3.92 -7.55
N ASP A 34 23.35 -3.02 -8.18
CA ASP A 34 23.53 -1.62 -7.76
C ASP A 34 22.55 -0.63 -8.44
N ASP A 35 21.58 -1.13 -9.22
CA ASP A 35 20.64 -0.31 -9.98
C ASP A 35 19.17 -0.50 -9.54
N VAL A 36 18.30 0.37 -10.05
CA VAL A 36 16.84 0.31 -9.93
C VAL A 36 16.22 0.26 -11.32
N VAL A 37 15.47 -0.80 -11.63
CA VAL A 37 14.75 -0.97 -12.89
C VAL A 37 13.32 -0.46 -12.73
N LEU A 38 12.94 0.53 -13.56
CA LEU A 38 11.59 1.08 -13.60
C LEU A 38 10.70 0.30 -14.55
N THR A 39 9.54 -0.11 -14.06
CA THR A 39 8.40 -0.57 -14.88
C THR A 39 7.21 0.33 -14.58
N PRO A 40 6.82 1.24 -15.50
CA PRO A 40 5.62 2.05 -15.29
C PRO A 40 4.37 1.18 -15.40
N ARG A 41 3.25 1.69 -14.89
CA ARG A 41 1.93 1.12 -15.19
C ARG A 41 1.69 1.13 -16.70
N HIS A 42 1.36 -0.02 -17.28
CA HIS A 42 1.00 -0.17 -18.69
C HIS A 42 -0.50 -0.31 -18.92
N GLN A 43 -1.28 -0.50 -17.85
CA GLN A 43 -2.71 -0.74 -17.92
C GLN A 43 -3.52 0.55 -17.75
N PRO A 44 -4.64 0.73 -18.47
CA PRO A 44 -5.44 1.94 -18.34
C PRO A 44 -6.11 2.01 -16.96
N LEU A 45 -6.27 3.24 -16.47
CA LEU A 45 -7.05 3.57 -15.28
C LEU A 45 -7.97 4.73 -15.63
N LYS A 46 -9.27 4.46 -15.70
CA LYS A 46 -10.29 5.48 -15.94
C LYS A 46 -10.97 5.84 -14.62
N VAL A 47 -10.90 7.10 -14.25
CA VAL A 47 -11.46 7.65 -13.01
C VAL A 47 -12.21 8.94 -13.32
N ARG A 48 -13.06 9.39 -12.40
CA ARG A 48 -13.66 10.72 -12.50
C ARG A 48 -12.60 11.82 -12.31
N PRO A 49 -12.77 13.01 -12.94
CA PRO A 49 -11.84 14.12 -12.77
C PRO A 49 -11.64 14.58 -11.33
N GLU A 50 -12.60 14.37 -10.44
CA GLU A 50 -12.56 14.76 -9.03
C GLU A 50 -12.00 13.66 -8.11
N ALA A 51 -11.70 12.48 -8.66
CA ALA A 51 -11.20 11.36 -7.87
C ALA A 51 -9.82 11.68 -7.28
N LYS A 52 -9.70 11.53 -5.96
CA LYS A 52 -8.41 11.62 -5.27
C LYS A 52 -7.62 10.35 -5.51
N LEU A 53 -6.43 10.49 -6.08
CA LEU A 53 -5.56 9.36 -6.36
C LEU A 53 -4.39 9.29 -5.36
N ILE A 54 -4.07 8.07 -4.96
CA ILE A 54 -2.87 7.70 -4.22
C ILE A 54 -1.97 6.94 -5.20
N ALA A 55 -0.82 7.50 -5.55
CA ALA A 55 0.12 6.83 -6.43
C ALA A 55 0.89 5.78 -5.62
N VAL A 56 0.70 4.51 -5.98
CA VAL A 56 1.39 3.40 -5.32
C VAL A 56 2.64 3.05 -6.11
N THR A 57 3.78 3.03 -5.44
CA THR A 57 5.02 2.47 -5.97
C THR A 57 5.28 1.12 -5.31
N ARG A 58 5.26 0.05 -6.10
CA ARG A 58 5.69 -1.26 -5.64
C ARG A 58 7.20 -1.36 -5.74
N ILE A 59 7.86 -1.78 -4.67
CA ILE A 59 9.29 -2.06 -4.67
C ILE A 59 9.47 -3.57 -4.59
N GLU A 60 10.32 -4.11 -5.47
CA GLU A 60 10.70 -5.52 -5.45
C GLU A 60 12.21 -5.64 -5.41
N SER A 61 12.71 -6.68 -4.75
CA SER A 61 14.13 -7.02 -4.74
C SER A 61 14.38 -8.23 -5.59
N GLN A 62 15.37 -8.18 -6.48
CA GLN A 62 15.83 -9.35 -7.21
C GLN A 62 16.48 -10.37 -6.25
N LYS A 63 15.95 -11.60 -6.21
CA LYS A 63 16.38 -12.64 -5.26
C LYS A 63 17.13 -13.81 -5.91
N THR A 64 17.00 -14.03 -7.22
CA THR A 64 17.36 -15.32 -7.85
C THR A 64 18.54 -15.29 -8.82
N THR A 65 18.88 -14.16 -9.44
CA THR A 65 19.82 -14.13 -10.59
C THR A 65 21.27 -13.75 -10.24
N GLY A 66 21.70 -13.88 -8.97
CA GLY A 66 23.02 -13.41 -8.53
C GLY A 66 23.15 -11.88 -8.43
N GLU A 67 22.14 -11.14 -8.90
CA GLU A 67 22.07 -9.67 -8.88
C GLU A 67 21.25 -9.19 -7.67
N ARG A 68 21.57 -9.70 -6.48
CA ARG A 68 20.93 -9.24 -5.24
C ARG A 68 21.14 -7.74 -5.06
N PRO A 69 20.16 -7.02 -4.47
CA PRO A 69 20.27 -5.58 -4.30
C PRO A 69 21.44 -5.23 -3.37
N ALA A 70 22.24 -4.27 -3.78
CA ALA A 70 23.37 -3.74 -3.02
C ALA A 70 22.90 -2.88 -1.83
N LEU A 71 21.69 -2.34 -1.90
CA LEU A 71 21.06 -1.47 -0.89
C LEU A 71 21.90 -0.22 -0.58
N ILE A 72 22.41 0.41 -1.65
CA ILE A 72 23.31 1.56 -1.58
C ILE A 72 22.60 2.90 -1.80
N ASP A 73 23.26 3.99 -1.41
CA ASP A 73 22.73 5.36 -1.54
C ASP A 73 22.28 5.70 -2.96
N LEU A 74 23.00 5.24 -3.99
CA LEU A 74 22.63 5.48 -5.39
C LEU A 74 21.25 4.91 -5.73
N GLN A 75 20.94 3.69 -5.26
CA GLN A 75 19.63 3.08 -5.45
C GLN A 75 18.55 3.85 -4.69
N ARG A 76 18.81 4.28 -3.45
CA ARG A 76 17.87 5.08 -2.67
C ARG A 76 17.54 6.40 -3.36
N GLN A 77 18.56 7.12 -3.83
CA GLN A 77 18.37 8.39 -4.54
C GLN A 77 17.55 8.20 -5.83
N LYS A 78 17.81 7.13 -6.58
CA LYS A 78 17.04 6.79 -7.78
C LYS A 78 15.58 6.44 -7.45
N LEU A 79 15.34 5.66 -6.39
CA LEU A 79 13.98 5.38 -5.90
C LEU A 79 13.25 6.67 -5.53
N VAL A 80 13.87 7.55 -4.73
CA VAL A 80 13.29 8.83 -4.30
C VAL A 80 12.88 9.67 -5.52
N MET A 81 13.79 9.83 -6.48
CA MET A 81 13.52 10.59 -7.70
C MET A 81 12.34 10.03 -8.50
N LEU A 82 12.31 8.71 -8.72
CA LEU A 82 11.23 8.05 -9.47
C LEU A 82 9.89 8.08 -8.73
N ILE A 83 9.89 7.91 -7.41
CA ILE A 83 8.70 7.98 -6.56
C ILE A 83 8.12 9.40 -6.57
N MET A 84 8.95 10.42 -6.37
CA MET A 84 8.51 11.82 -6.35
C MET A 84 7.89 12.24 -7.69
N ARG A 85 8.39 11.73 -8.82
CA ARG A 85 7.84 12.01 -10.15
C ARG A 85 6.38 11.56 -10.30
N THR A 86 5.91 10.59 -9.52
CA THR A 86 4.50 10.16 -9.58
C THR A 86 3.52 11.22 -9.08
N LEU A 87 3.98 12.24 -8.34
CA LEU A 87 3.16 13.40 -7.97
C LEU A 87 2.81 14.29 -9.16
N GLU A 88 3.54 14.20 -10.28
CA GLU A 88 3.24 14.94 -11.51
C GLU A 88 2.03 14.35 -12.26
N LEU A 89 1.59 13.13 -11.89
CA LEU A 89 0.42 12.50 -12.48
C LEU A 89 -0.86 13.24 -12.06
N LYS A 90 -1.78 13.34 -13.02
CA LYS A 90 -3.06 14.05 -12.82
C LYS A 90 -3.81 13.49 -11.61
N ASN A 91 -4.29 14.38 -10.75
CA ASN A 91 -5.11 14.08 -9.56
C ASN A 91 -4.43 13.25 -8.46
N VAL A 92 -3.12 12.99 -8.56
CA VAL A 92 -2.36 12.40 -7.46
C VAL A 92 -2.25 13.40 -6.32
N SER A 93 -2.60 12.94 -5.12
CA SER A 93 -2.65 13.77 -3.91
C SER A 93 -1.96 13.13 -2.71
N ALA A 94 -1.49 11.89 -2.85
CA ALA A 94 -0.78 11.13 -1.83
C ALA A 94 0.11 10.06 -2.48
N LEU A 95 1.11 9.60 -1.74
CA LEU A 95 1.97 8.48 -2.12
C LEU A 95 1.74 7.29 -1.20
N GLN A 96 1.89 6.09 -1.76
CA GLN A 96 1.93 4.85 -0.99
C GLN A 96 3.10 3.98 -1.48
N ILE A 97 3.90 3.46 -0.54
CA ILE A 97 4.95 2.51 -0.86
C ILE A 97 4.47 1.10 -0.54
N ASP A 98 4.53 0.23 -1.54
CA ASP A 98 4.23 -1.20 -1.39
C ASP A 98 5.54 -2.00 -1.41
N PHE A 99 6.03 -2.40 -0.24
CA PHE A 99 7.28 -3.15 -0.14
C PHE A 99 7.27 -4.16 1.02
N ASP A 100 7.27 -5.44 0.65
CA ASP A 100 7.42 -6.58 1.58
C ASP A 100 8.90 -6.77 1.97
N ALA A 101 9.46 -5.75 2.62
CA ALA A 101 10.88 -5.68 2.97
C ALA A 101 11.29 -6.83 3.90
N ALA A 102 12.29 -7.60 3.48
CA ALA A 102 12.97 -8.55 4.34
C ALA A 102 13.72 -7.83 5.47
N SER A 103 14.05 -8.53 6.55
CA SER A 103 14.75 -7.93 7.70
C SER A 103 16.04 -7.20 7.31
N SER A 104 16.79 -7.70 6.32
CA SER A 104 18.01 -7.07 5.78
C SER A 104 17.76 -5.78 4.99
N GLU A 105 16.52 -5.54 4.54
CA GLU A 105 16.14 -4.41 3.68
C GLU A 105 15.55 -3.24 4.48
N ARG A 106 15.18 -3.46 5.74
CA ARG A 106 14.45 -2.49 6.57
C ARG A 106 15.23 -1.21 6.86
N LEU A 107 16.55 -1.29 7.05
CA LEU A 107 17.38 -0.09 7.24
C LEU A 107 17.39 0.77 5.97
N PHE A 108 17.56 0.14 4.81
CA PHE A 108 17.47 0.82 3.52
C PHE A 108 16.08 1.43 3.30
N TYR A 109 15.02 0.68 3.61
CA TYR A 109 13.65 1.16 3.47
C TYR A 109 13.33 2.32 4.41
N ARG A 110 13.79 2.27 5.66
CA ARG A 110 13.67 3.39 6.61
C ARG A 110 14.33 4.65 6.07
N SER A 111 15.56 4.54 5.57
CA SER A 111 16.28 5.68 4.98
C SER A 111 15.55 6.24 3.75
N LEU A 112 14.97 5.37 2.91
CA LEU A 112 14.12 5.78 1.80
C LEU A 112 12.91 6.60 2.28
N LEU A 113 12.16 6.09 3.26
CA LEU A 113 10.97 6.78 3.78
C LEU A 113 11.32 8.13 4.43
N GLN A 114 12.46 8.21 5.13
CA GLN A 114 12.98 9.46 5.68
C GLN A 114 13.30 10.48 4.60
N GLU A 115 14.00 10.08 3.55
CA GLU A 115 14.36 10.98 2.45
C GLU A 115 13.12 11.41 1.65
N LEU A 116 12.16 10.50 1.43
CA LEU A 116 10.87 10.84 0.85
C LEU A 116 10.13 11.87 1.70
N ARG A 117 10.01 11.65 3.02
CA ARG A 117 9.32 12.61 3.88
C ARG A 117 9.96 13.99 3.88
N GLN A 118 11.29 14.06 3.89
CA GLN A 118 12.03 15.34 3.84
C GLN A 118 11.79 16.13 2.54
N LYS A 119 11.54 15.44 1.42
CA LYS A 119 11.34 16.06 0.11
C LYS A 119 9.87 16.29 -0.24
N LEU A 120 8.96 15.57 0.40
CA LEU A 120 7.53 15.72 0.19
C LEU A 120 7.03 17.05 0.75
N PRO A 121 6.09 17.72 0.05
CA PRO A 121 5.37 18.83 0.66
C PRO A 121 4.60 18.33 1.91
N ASP A 122 4.61 19.09 2.99
CA ASP A 122 4.03 18.69 4.30
C ASP A 122 2.57 18.20 4.23
N LYS A 123 1.82 18.70 3.25
CA LYS A 123 0.39 18.37 3.06
C LYS A 123 0.15 17.09 2.27
N VAL A 124 1.18 16.50 1.68
CA VAL A 124 1.07 15.28 0.87
C VAL A 124 1.24 14.07 1.78
N PRO A 125 0.18 13.26 1.98
CA PRO A 125 0.30 12.04 2.78
C PRO A 125 1.25 11.06 2.10
N LEU A 126 2.10 10.43 2.90
CA LEU A 126 2.89 9.27 2.51
C LEU A 126 2.54 8.11 3.45
N SER A 127 2.03 7.05 2.85
CA SER A 127 1.65 5.81 3.52
C SER A 127 2.50 4.64 3.01
N MET A 128 2.37 3.48 3.64
CA MET A 128 2.92 2.23 3.14
C MET A 128 1.93 1.09 3.32
N THR A 129 2.01 0.05 2.49
CA THR A 129 1.44 -1.25 2.85
C THR A 129 2.33 -1.91 3.89
N ALA A 130 1.74 -2.79 4.71
CA ALA A 130 2.47 -3.57 5.69
C ALA A 130 1.90 -4.99 5.73
N LEU A 131 2.79 -5.98 5.79
CA LEU A 131 2.41 -7.33 6.21
C LEU A 131 1.78 -7.22 7.60
N ALA A 132 0.67 -7.94 7.84
CA ALA A 132 -0.01 -7.87 9.13
C ALA A 132 0.91 -8.29 10.30
N SER A 133 1.88 -9.19 10.06
CA SER A 133 2.90 -9.57 11.03
C SER A 133 3.81 -8.41 11.46
N PHE A 134 4.03 -7.40 10.62
CA PHE A 134 4.74 -6.18 11.00
C PHE A 134 3.98 -5.36 12.05
N CYS A 135 2.66 -5.49 12.11
CA CYS A 135 1.80 -4.69 12.98
C CYS A 135 1.49 -5.33 14.34
N VAL A 136 1.84 -6.61 14.53
CA VAL A 136 1.50 -7.39 15.74
C VAL A 136 2.67 -7.52 16.71
N GLY A 137 3.88 -7.81 16.22
CA GLY A 137 5.01 -8.17 17.10
C GLY A 137 6.36 -7.52 16.77
N ASP A 138 6.49 -6.95 15.57
CA ASP A 138 7.76 -6.41 15.09
C ASP A 138 7.82 -4.88 15.24
N ARG A 139 8.80 -4.37 15.98
CA ARG A 139 8.92 -2.93 16.27
C ARG A 139 9.67 -2.15 15.19
N TRP A 140 10.01 -2.77 14.06
CA TRP A 140 10.77 -2.08 13.02
C TRP A 140 10.00 -0.93 12.33
N LEU A 141 8.67 -0.86 12.49
CA LEU A 141 7.84 0.24 12.01
C LEU A 141 7.89 1.48 12.92
N GLN A 142 8.39 1.34 14.15
CA GLN A 142 8.46 2.42 15.11
C GLN A 142 9.23 3.63 14.54
N ASP A 143 8.68 4.82 14.73
CA ASP A 143 9.25 6.10 14.28
C ASP A 143 9.48 6.20 12.76
N LEU A 144 8.81 5.36 11.95
CA LEU A 144 8.81 5.57 10.51
C LEU A 144 8.05 6.86 10.16
N PRO A 145 8.57 7.67 9.23
CA PRO A 145 8.00 8.98 8.88
C PRO A 145 6.86 8.84 7.86
N VAL A 146 5.94 7.91 8.12
CA VAL A 146 4.73 7.66 7.33
C VAL A 146 3.50 8.06 8.14
N ASP A 147 2.46 8.52 7.46
CA ASP A 147 1.20 8.92 8.08
C ASP A 147 0.38 7.69 8.50
N GLU A 148 0.59 6.58 7.79
CA GLU A 148 -0.16 5.33 7.93
C GLU A 148 0.64 4.15 7.38
N ALA A 149 0.59 3.02 8.09
CA ALA A 149 0.95 1.71 7.57
C ALA A 149 -0.35 0.90 7.43
N VAL A 150 -0.64 0.38 6.24
CA VAL A 150 -1.87 -0.33 5.92
C VAL A 150 -1.66 -1.83 6.13
N PRO A 151 -2.16 -2.43 7.23
CA PRO A 151 -2.01 -3.86 7.48
C PRO A 151 -2.85 -4.66 6.47
N MET A 152 -2.18 -5.43 5.62
CA MET A 152 -2.83 -6.34 4.67
C MET A 152 -3.28 -7.62 5.39
N ILE A 153 -4.53 -7.65 5.83
CA ILE A 153 -5.15 -8.77 6.58
C ILE A 153 -5.84 -9.78 5.66
N PHE A 154 -5.20 -10.09 4.54
CA PHE A 154 -5.66 -11.05 3.55
C PHE A 154 -4.43 -11.73 2.92
N ARG A 155 -4.59 -12.94 2.38
CA ARG A 155 -3.51 -13.72 1.73
C ARG A 155 -2.19 -13.74 2.53
N MET A 156 -2.29 -13.84 3.86
CA MET A 156 -1.14 -13.73 4.78
C MET A 156 -0.22 -14.96 4.79
N GLY A 157 -0.49 -15.96 3.95
CA GLY A 157 0.32 -17.16 3.83
C GLY A 157 0.46 -17.89 5.17
N ALA A 158 1.71 -18.14 5.59
CA ALA A 158 2.01 -18.86 6.82
C ALA A 158 1.52 -18.16 8.10
N ASP A 159 1.35 -16.83 8.06
CA ASP A 159 0.95 -16.03 9.22
C ASP A 159 -0.58 -16.00 9.43
N ASP A 160 -1.38 -16.51 8.48
CA ASP A 160 -2.83 -16.30 8.42
C ASP A 160 -3.57 -16.67 9.71
N GLN A 161 -3.37 -17.89 10.20
CA GLN A 161 -4.06 -18.36 11.41
C GLN A 161 -3.64 -17.61 12.67
N ALA A 162 -2.36 -17.25 12.79
CA ALA A 162 -1.84 -16.58 13.97
C ALA A 162 -2.40 -15.15 14.07
N ILE A 163 -2.39 -14.43 12.95
CA ILE A 163 -2.90 -13.05 12.87
C ILE A 163 -4.42 -13.03 13.05
N LYS A 164 -5.17 -13.93 12.42
CA LYS A 164 -6.64 -14.01 12.59
C LYS A 164 -7.04 -14.27 14.04
N ARG A 165 -6.34 -15.19 14.74
CA ARG A 165 -6.57 -15.45 16.18
C ARG A 165 -6.23 -14.24 17.05
N PHE A 166 -5.14 -13.53 16.72
CA PHE A 166 -4.78 -12.30 17.42
C PHE A 166 -5.90 -11.25 17.32
N LEU A 167 -6.37 -10.97 16.09
CA LEU A 167 -7.42 -9.99 15.85
C LEU A 167 -8.80 -10.41 16.38
N SER A 168 -9.13 -11.70 16.38
CA SER A 168 -10.42 -12.20 16.86
C SER A 168 -10.58 -12.11 18.39
N ASN A 169 -9.46 -12.11 19.13
CA ASN A 169 -9.43 -11.93 20.58
C ASN A 169 -9.65 -10.47 21.03
N ARG A 170 -10.08 -9.59 20.12
CA ARG A 170 -10.21 -8.13 20.31
C ARG A 170 -8.90 -7.42 20.65
N GLU A 171 -7.76 -8.06 20.35
CA GLU A 171 -6.49 -7.36 20.35
C GLU A 171 -6.41 -6.51 19.09
N ASP A 172 -6.01 -5.26 19.25
CA ASP A 172 -5.71 -4.36 18.14
C ASP A 172 -4.22 -4.47 17.78
N PHE A 173 -3.85 -3.96 16.61
CA PHE A 173 -2.44 -3.86 16.23
C PHE A 173 -1.64 -3.11 17.30
N ARG A 174 -0.44 -3.58 17.61
CA ARG A 174 0.41 -2.96 18.64
C ARG A 174 1.13 -1.73 18.13
N GLU A 175 1.39 -1.68 16.82
CA GLU A 175 2.03 -0.56 16.16
C GLU A 175 1.01 0.56 15.86
N PRO A 176 1.16 1.77 16.43
CA PRO A 176 0.24 2.89 16.20
C PRO A 176 0.03 3.24 14.73
N LEU A 177 1.05 3.11 13.87
CA LEU A 177 0.90 3.36 12.43
C LEU A 177 -0.11 2.44 11.75
N CYS A 178 -0.32 1.23 12.30
CA CYS A 178 -1.27 0.24 11.77
C CYS A 178 -2.68 0.38 12.35
N GLN A 179 -2.91 1.27 13.32
CA GLN A 179 -4.23 1.46 13.95
C GLN A 179 -5.13 2.45 13.18
N ARG A 180 -4.67 3.00 12.05
CA ARG A 180 -5.42 3.99 11.26
C ARG A 180 -6.27 3.39 10.14
N SER A 181 -5.93 2.17 9.71
CA SER A 181 -6.61 1.51 8.60
C SER A 181 -6.59 -0.01 8.67
N TYR A 182 -7.37 -0.62 7.79
CA TYR A 182 -7.27 -2.03 7.44
C TYR A 182 -7.12 -2.17 5.91
N GLY A 183 -6.26 -3.09 5.48
CA GLY A 183 -6.18 -3.56 4.11
C GLY A 183 -6.89 -4.91 3.98
N ILE A 184 -7.95 -4.99 3.18
CA ILE A 184 -8.83 -6.17 3.08
C ILE A 184 -9.04 -6.60 1.63
N ALA A 185 -9.24 -7.89 1.39
CA ALA A 185 -9.60 -8.42 0.07
C ALA A 185 -11.10 -8.71 -0.03
N LEU A 186 -11.73 -8.32 -1.13
CA LEU A 186 -13.16 -8.53 -1.37
C LEU A 186 -13.54 -10.02 -1.54
N ASP A 187 -12.58 -10.82 -2.02
CA ASP A 187 -12.69 -12.26 -2.25
C ASP A 187 -12.46 -13.12 -0.98
N GLU A 188 -12.17 -12.50 0.17
CA GLU A 188 -12.00 -13.20 1.45
C GLU A 188 -13.12 -12.86 2.46
N PRO A 189 -13.44 -13.80 3.39
CA PRO A 189 -14.45 -13.56 4.42
C PRO A 189 -13.98 -12.54 5.47
N PHE A 190 -14.91 -11.67 5.89
CA PHE A 190 -14.70 -10.71 6.97
C PHE A 190 -15.01 -11.33 8.33
N GLU A 191 -14.04 -12.03 8.90
CA GLU A 191 -14.23 -12.68 10.20
C GLU A 191 -14.04 -11.72 11.40
N THR A 192 -13.47 -10.53 11.16
CA THR A 192 -13.15 -9.54 12.21
C THR A 192 -14.16 -8.40 12.21
N LYS A 193 -14.55 -7.94 13.40
CA LYS A 193 -15.31 -6.68 13.55
C LYS A 193 -14.37 -5.51 13.32
N PHE A 194 -14.60 -4.73 12.27
CA PHE A 194 -13.81 -3.53 11.98
C PHE A 194 -14.28 -2.34 12.79
N ASP A 195 -13.32 -1.58 13.30
CA ASP A 195 -13.58 -0.22 13.80
C ASP A 195 -13.94 0.69 12.62
N THR A 196 -15.19 1.15 12.59
CA THR A 196 -15.74 1.95 11.46
C THR A 196 -15.15 3.36 11.38
N SER A 197 -14.41 3.80 12.41
CA SER A 197 -13.65 5.06 12.38
C SER A 197 -12.38 4.99 11.52
N ARG A 198 -11.90 3.77 11.19
CA ARG A 198 -10.67 3.55 10.44
C ARG A 198 -10.90 3.51 8.94
N ARG A 199 -9.86 3.89 8.18
CA ARG A 199 -9.90 3.77 6.72
C ARG A 199 -9.86 2.30 6.31
N LEU A 200 -10.58 1.97 5.24
CA LEU A 200 -10.49 0.68 4.59
C LEU A 200 -9.86 0.83 3.22
N TYR A 201 -8.76 0.12 3.00
CA TYR A 201 -8.16 -0.15 1.70
C TYR A 201 -8.67 -1.49 1.22
N ILE A 202 -9.35 -1.49 0.09
CA ILE A 202 -10.02 -2.67 -0.42
C ILE A 202 -9.31 -3.13 -1.67
N PHE A 203 -8.93 -4.40 -1.66
CA PHE A 203 -8.25 -5.10 -2.73
C PHE A 203 -9.23 -6.02 -3.44
N ASN A 204 -9.04 -6.16 -4.74
CA ASN A 204 -9.85 -7.02 -5.59
C ASN A 204 -8.91 -7.90 -6.43
N ASP A 205 -9.25 -9.16 -6.61
CA ASP A 205 -8.49 -10.12 -7.42
C ASP A 205 -8.75 -9.90 -8.93
N ARG A 206 -9.87 -9.28 -9.27
CA ARG A 206 -10.28 -8.89 -10.61
C ARG A 206 -10.46 -7.37 -10.75
N SER A 207 -10.77 -6.92 -11.97
CA SER A 207 -11.17 -5.54 -12.21
C SER A 207 -12.47 -5.21 -11.47
N TRP A 208 -12.57 -3.95 -11.05
CA TRP A 208 -13.72 -3.42 -10.33
C TRP A 208 -14.94 -3.31 -11.24
N ILE A 209 -16.10 -3.70 -10.69
CA ILE A 209 -17.40 -3.48 -11.32
C ILE A 209 -18.37 -2.81 -10.34
N THR A 210 -19.40 -2.16 -10.85
CA THR A 210 -20.35 -1.39 -10.04
C THR A 210 -21.00 -2.22 -8.92
N SER A 211 -21.26 -3.51 -9.14
CA SER A 211 -21.86 -4.39 -8.13
C SER A 211 -20.94 -4.67 -6.94
N ASP A 212 -19.62 -4.46 -7.06
CA ASP A 212 -18.68 -4.64 -5.94
C ASP A 212 -18.97 -3.64 -4.81
N VAL A 213 -19.50 -2.45 -5.12
CA VAL A 213 -19.93 -1.45 -4.12
C VAL A 213 -21.07 -1.96 -3.26
N ALA A 214 -22.01 -2.72 -3.84
CA ALA A 214 -23.13 -3.28 -3.09
C ALA A 214 -22.61 -4.29 -2.06
N THR A 215 -21.71 -5.17 -2.50
CA THR A 215 -21.03 -6.13 -1.62
C THR A 215 -20.27 -5.43 -0.49
N LEU A 216 -19.62 -4.29 -0.75
CA LEU A 216 -18.96 -3.50 0.28
C LEU A 216 -19.93 -2.90 1.31
N ALA A 217 -21.07 -2.40 0.86
CA ALA A 217 -22.08 -1.80 1.74
C ALA A 217 -22.73 -2.83 2.66
N GLU A 218 -22.87 -4.08 2.22
CA GLU A 218 -23.39 -5.18 3.04
C GLU A 218 -22.36 -5.69 4.05
N ARG A 219 -21.07 -5.66 3.68
CA ARG A 219 -20.00 -6.32 4.44
C ARG A 219 -19.23 -5.39 5.38
N VAL A 220 -19.30 -4.07 5.17
CA VAL A 220 -18.72 -3.06 6.07
C VAL A 220 -19.86 -2.30 6.75
N PRO A 221 -20.21 -2.62 8.00
CA PRO A 221 -21.19 -1.85 8.75
C PRO A 221 -20.75 -0.38 8.85
N ARG A 222 -21.72 0.55 8.76
CA ARG A 222 -21.47 1.98 9.02
C ARG A 222 -21.22 2.24 10.50
#